data_AF-A0A497GQI0-F1
#
_entry.id   AF-A0A497GQI0-F1
#
_cell.length_a   1.000
_cell.length_b   1.000
_cell.length_c   1.000
_cell.angle_alpha   90.00
_cell.angle_beta   90.00
_cell.angle_gamma   90.00
#
_symmetry.space_group_name_H-M   'P 1'
#
loop_
_entity.id
_entity.type
_entity.pdbx_description
1 polymer ?
#
loop_
_entity_poly.entity_id
_entity_poly.type
_entity_poly.pdbx_seq_one_letter_code
_entity_poly.pdbx_strand_id
1 'polypeptide(L)'
;MERITIRIPSWMKREMERRKDVNWSEVIRRAIREKLQFPEAFQRLEELVRDYVVAKDEVSLRVLHLRATLLSRWMITRNIEVMYGRDSLKKAEEALNRLDELGLLNRYYLSENISVSEAIETALFDQGVIDLFTEKLVRSIKSGSRELQDAVWIISQYESNHIVEDGLLRTFELAFGEKAKVIIEELMRIGLLYRDLYDSRAYTYYYYRIPDYAMDTLRDVHERPFEYNIYDKGYENLKRRIRELLEDKVFRGFLEWLGGRIKYVEAFREEEEARKFQQKYGVSFDEMVSQLVKDHVLIIDYSPHRRRVGRRKSWPAEYIYKLTPDAQKALMECLFERFLKTHQ
;
A
#
# COMPACT_ATOMS: atom_id res chain seq x y z
N MET A 1 -21.55 -40.99 -15.88
CA MET A 1 -21.25 -39.70 -15.22
C MET A 1 -19.76 -39.58 -15.09
N GLU A 2 -19.12 -38.72 -15.88
CA GLU A 2 -17.70 -38.40 -15.70
C GLU A 2 -17.52 -37.69 -14.36
N ARG A 3 -16.65 -38.22 -13.50
CA ARG A 3 -16.25 -37.54 -12.26
C ARG A 3 -15.25 -36.44 -12.61
N ILE A 4 -15.72 -35.19 -12.66
CA ILE A 4 -14.86 -34.03 -12.77
C ILE A 4 -14.14 -33.85 -11.43
N THR A 5 -12.81 -33.97 -11.44
CA THR A 5 -11.97 -33.80 -10.24
C THR A 5 -11.21 -32.48 -10.39
N ILE A 6 -11.57 -31.49 -9.58
CA ILE A 6 -10.95 -30.16 -9.63
C ILE A 6 -9.80 -30.12 -8.61
N ARG A 7 -8.62 -29.70 -9.06
CA ARG A 7 -7.45 -29.58 -8.19
C ARG A 7 -7.47 -28.19 -7.53
N ILE A 8 -7.65 -28.17 -6.21
CA ILE A 8 -7.67 -26.92 -5.43
C ILE A 8 -6.26 -26.58 -4.91
N PRO A 9 -5.87 -25.30 -4.88
CA PRO A 9 -4.62 -24.86 -4.27
C PRO A 9 -4.50 -25.23 -2.79
N SER A 10 -3.27 -25.48 -2.33
CA SER A 10 -2.97 -25.95 -0.98
C SER A 10 -3.43 -24.98 0.12
N TRP A 11 -3.47 -23.68 -0.16
CA TRP A 11 -3.96 -22.67 0.79
C TRP A 11 -5.49 -22.69 0.89
N MET A 12 -6.21 -22.86 -0.23
CA MET A 12 -7.66 -22.97 -0.26
C MET A 12 -8.12 -24.23 0.44
N LYS A 13 -7.40 -25.36 0.24
CA LYS A 13 -7.63 -26.58 1.00
C LYS A 13 -7.46 -26.34 2.51
N ARG A 14 -6.39 -25.65 2.92
CA ARG A 14 -6.15 -25.31 4.34
C ARG A 14 -7.25 -24.42 4.91
N GLU A 15 -7.76 -23.45 4.15
CA GLU A 15 -8.85 -22.58 4.59
C GLU A 15 -10.20 -23.32 4.65
N MET A 16 -10.46 -24.22 3.70
CA MET A 16 -11.63 -25.11 3.72
C MET A 16 -11.62 -26.05 4.92
N GLU A 17 -10.44 -26.56 5.29
CA GLU A 17 -10.25 -27.40 6.48
C GLU A 17 -10.38 -26.60 7.79
N ARG A 18 -10.04 -25.30 7.76
CA ARG A 18 -10.11 -24.38 8.91
C ARG A 18 -11.55 -23.98 9.25
N ARG A 19 -12.41 -23.79 8.25
CA ARG A 19 -13.83 -23.41 8.43
C ARG A 19 -14.77 -24.54 8.04
N LYS A 20 -15.00 -25.47 8.98
CA LYS A 20 -15.85 -26.65 8.80
C LYS A 20 -17.35 -26.35 8.82
N ASP A 21 -17.72 -25.17 9.29
CA ASP A 21 -19.10 -24.64 9.36
C ASP A 21 -19.61 -24.13 8.01
N VAL A 22 -18.71 -23.90 7.05
CA VAL A 22 -19.06 -23.42 5.71
C VAL A 22 -19.36 -24.60 4.79
N ASN A 23 -20.52 -24.57 4.12
CA ASN A 23 -20.83 -25.52 3.06
C ASN A 23 -20.07 -25.17 1.77
N TRP A 24 -18.79 -25.53 1.73
CA TRP A 24 -17.90 -25.25 0.61
C TRP A 24 -18.38 -25.83 -0.73
N SER A 25 -19.12 -26.95 -0.71
CA SER A 25 -19.72 -27.49 -1.92
C SER A 25 -20.75 -26.55 -2.53
N GLU A 26 -21.54 -25.88 -1.69
CA GLU A 26 -22.52 -24.90 -2.15
C GLU A 26 -21.87 -23.59 -2.56
N VAL A 27 -20.82 -23.14 -1.86
CA VAL A 27 -20.00 -21.98 -2.27
C VAL A 27 -19.39 -22.21 -3.66
N ILE A 28 -18.79 -23.38 -3.88
CA ILE A 28 -18.21 -23.74 -5.18
C ILE A 28 -19.29 -23.88 -6.25
N ARG A 29 -20.44 -24.50 -5.96
CA ARG A 29 -21.57 -24.58 -6.92
C ARG A 29 -22.12 -23.19 -7.26
N ARG A 30 -22.18 -22.27 -6.29
CA ARG A 30 -22.62 -20.90 -6.51
C ARG A 30 -21.64 -20.17 -7.40
N ALA A 31 -20.34 -20.25 -7.10
CA ALA A 31 -19.28 -19.70 -7.93
C ALA A 31 -19.28 -20.29 -9.36
N ILE A 32 -19.57 -21.59 -9.51
CA ILE A 32 -19.73 -22.25 -10.82
C ILE A 32 -20.99 -21.75 -11.55
N ARG A 33 -22.12 -21.58 -10.86
CA ARG A 33 -23.36 -21.03 -11.47
C ARG A 33 -23.17 -19.57 -11.87
N GLU A 34 -22.53 -18.77 -11.03
CA GLU A 34 -22.11 -17.40 -11.33
C GLU A 34 -21.16 -17.41 -12.54
N LYS A 35 -20.22 -18.38 -12.61
CA LYS A 35 -19.35 -18.62 -13.77
C LYS A 35 -20.09 -18.95 -15.07
N LEU A 36 -21.14 -19.76 -14.98
CA LEU A 36 -21.95 -20.17 -16.12
C LEU A 36 -22.97 -19.11 -16.56
N GLN A 37 -23.25 -18.12 -15.70
CA GLN A 37 -24.12 -16.97 -16.00
C GLN A 37 -23.33 -15.74 -16.48
N PHE A 38 -22.02 -15.85 -16.68
CA PHE A 38 -21.20 -14.71 -17.09
C PHE A 38 -21.61 -14.18 -18.47
N PRO A 39 -21.79 -12.85 -18.62
CA PRO A 39 -22.03 -12.23 -19.92
C PRO A 39 -20.92 -12.57 -20.92
N GLU A 40 -21.24 -12.64 -22.22
CA GLU A 40 -20.27 -12.83 -23.32
C GLU A 40 -19.00 -11.98 -23.18
N ALA A 41 -19.16 -10.74 -22.68
CA ALA A 41 -18.05 -9.82 -22.41
C ALA A 41 -17.00 -10.36 -21.42
N PHE A 42 -17.38 -11.21 -20.46
CA PHE A 42 -16.43 -11.85 -19.53
C PHE A 42 -15.63 -12.96 -20.21
N GLN A 43 -16.26 -13.79 -21.05
CA GLN A 43 -15.54 -14.82 -21.81
C GLN A 43 -14.51 -14.18 -22.74
N ARG A 44 -14.91 -13.11 -23.43
CA ARG A 44 -14.01 -12.32 -24.28
C ARG A 44 -12.90 -11.63 -23.49
N LEU A 45 -13.15 -11.25 -22.23
CA LEU A 45 -12.12 -10.73 -21.32
C LEU A 45 -11.13 -11.83 -20.91
N GLU A 46 -11.61 -13.03 -20.57
CA GLU A 46 -10.73 -14.17 -20.26
C GLU A 46 -9.86 -14.56 -21.47
N GLU A 47 -10.43 -14.54 -22.68
CA GLU A 47 -9.69 -14.73 -23.93
C GLU A 47 -8.62 -13.63 -24.12
N LEU A 48 -8.99 -12.36 -23.93
CA LEU A 48 -8.05 -11.24 -24.02
C LEU A 48 -6.88 -11.38 -23.03
N VAL A 49 -7.14 -11.73 -21.77
CA VAL A 49 -6.09 -11.97 -20.77
C VAL A 49 -5.20 -13.13 -21.21
N ARG A 50 -5.80 -14.24 -21.66
CA ARG A 50 -5.06 -15.42 -22.13
C ARG A 50 -4.15 -15.09 -23.30
N ASP A 51 -4.63 -14.32 -24.27
CA ASP A 51 -3.85 -13.89 -25.43
C ASP A 51 -2.63 -13.08 -24.99
N TYR A 52 -2.81 -12.15 -24.04
CA TYR A 52 -1.68 -11.40 -23.46
C TYR A 52 -0.71 -12.28 -22.67
N VAL A 53 -1.19 -13.29 -21.93
CA VAL A 53 -0.32 -14.25 -21.23
C VAL A 53 0.50 -15.06 -22.23
N VAL A 54 -0.12 -15.60 -23.28
CA VAL A 54 0.56 -16.37 -24.33
C VAL A 54 1.60 -15.51 -25.05
N ALA A 55 1.26 -14.26 -25.35
CA ALA A 55 2.16 -13.29 -25.97
C ALA A 55 3.25 -12.76 -25.03
N LYS A 56 3.22 -13.11 -23.73
CA LYS A 56 4.09 -12.55 -22.67
C LYS A 56 4.01 -11.02 -22.63
N ASP A 57 2.83 -10.48 -22.87
CA ASP A 57 2.56 -9.05 -22.93
C ASP A 57 2.29 -8.46 -21.55
N GLU A 58 3.36 -8.23 -20.79
CA GLU A 58 3.26 -7.72 -19.44
C GLU A 58 2.65 -6.31 -19.35
N VAL A 59 2.93 -5.42 -20.33
CA VAL A 59 2.40 -4.05 -20.32
C VAL A 59 0.88 -4.08 -20.41
N SER A 60 0.33 -4.85 -21.34
CA SER A 60 -1.13 -4.98 -21.48
C SER A 60 -1.75 -5.63 -20.25
N LEU A 61 -1.15 -6.68 -19.70
CA LEU A 61 -1.60 -7.28 -18.44
C LEU A 61 -1.59 -6.27 -17.28
N ARG A 62 -0.57 -5.41 -17.20
CA ARG A 62 -0.50 -4.36 -16.18
C ARG A 62 -1.58 -3.30 -16.39
N VAL A 63 -1.87 -2.91 -17.62
CA VAL A 63 -2.98 -1.99 -17.94
C VAL A 63 -4.30 -2.54 -17.44
N LEU A 64 -4.58 -3.83 -17.69
CA LEU A 64 -5.78 -4.49 -17.18
C LEU A 64 -5.83 -4.42 -15.65
N HIS A 65 -4.73 -4.75 -14.99
CA HIS A 65 -4.67 -4.70 -13.53
C HIS A 65 -4.85 -3.28 -12.96
N LEU A 66 -4.20 -2.26 -13.54
CA LEU A 66 -4.39 -0.87 -13.13
C LEU A 66 -5.84 -0.41 -13.32
N ARG A 67 -6.49 -0.85 -14.42
CA ARG A 67 -7.91 -0.58 -14.63
C ARG A 67 -8.79 -1.29 -13.58
N ALA A 68 -8.44 -2.51 -13.19
CA ALA A 68 -9.09 -3.23 -12.10
C ALA A 68 -9.01 -2.45 -10.78
N THR A 69 -7.88 -1.79 -10.49
CA THR A 69 -7.72 -0.89 -9.34
C THR A 69 -8.45 0.47 -9.44
N LEU A 70 -9.34 0.62 -10.44
CA LEU A 70 -10.19 1.78 -10.69
C LEU A 70 -9.48 3.08 -11.09
N LEU A 71 -8.25 3.00 -11.57
CA LEU A 71 -7.54 4.18 -12.07
C LEU A 71 -8.20 4.71 -13.35
N SER A 72 -8.21 6.04 -13.49
CA SER A 72 -8.59 6.71 -14.73
C SER A 72 -7.62 6.38 -15.85
N ARG A 73 -8.06 6.50 -17.12
CA ARG A 73 -7.19 6.27 -18.30
C ARG A 73 -5.86 7.03 -18.22
N TRP A 74 -5.92 8.31 -17.82
CA TRP A 74 -4.73 9.15 -17.66
C TRP A 74 -3.80 8.65 -16.54
N MET A 75 -4.34 8.15 -15.44
CA MET A 75 -3.52 7.58 -14.38
C MET A 75 -2.92 6.23 -14.77
N ILE A 76 -3.65 5.41 -15.51
CA ILE A 76 -3.11 4.16 -16.06
C ILE A 76 -1.88 4.47 -16.92
N THR A 77 -1.99 5.38 -17.90
CA THR A 77 -0.88 5.70 -18.79
C THR A 77 0.31 6.29 -18.05
N ARG A 78 0.07 7.17 -17.06
CA ARG A 78 1.14 7.74 -16.22
C ARG A 78 1.89 6.68 -15.40
N ASN A 79 1.17 5.73 -14.81
CA ASN A 79 1.82 4.62 -14.08
C ASN A 79 2.60 3.72 -15.05
N ILE A 80 2.05 3.41 -16.22
CA ILE A 80 2.76 2.61 -17.24
C ILE A 80 4.04 3.30 -17.72
N GLU A 81 4.01 4.63 -17.94
CA GLU A 81 5.21 5.39 -18.30
C GLU A 81 6.32 5.23 -17.25
N VAL A 82 5.99 5.31 -15.96
CA VAL A 82 6.96 5.14 -14.87
C VAL A 82 7.48 3.70 -14.79
N MET A 83 6.60 2.71 -14.98
CA MET A 83 6.93 1.29 -14.84
C MET A 83 7.73 0.73 -16.01
N TYR A 84 7.37 1.10 -17.25
CA TYR A 84 7.88 0.47 -18.48
C TYR A 84 8.48 1.47 -19.48
N GLY A 85 8.51 2.78 -19.15
CA GLY A 85 9.04 3.82 -20.02
C GLY A 85 8.06 4.29 -21.10
N ARG A 86 8.37 5.41 -21.76
CA ARG A 86 7.49 6.03 -22.77
C ARG A 86 7.18 5.16 -23.97
N ASP A 87 8.10 4.28 -24.36
CA ASP A 87 7.93 3.39 -25.51
C ASP A 87 6.78 2.39 -25.31
N SER A 88 6.38 2.15 -24.05
CA SER A 88 5.25 1.28 -23.70
C SER A 88 3.87 1.94 -23.85
N LEU A 89 3.79 3.27 -24.02
CA LEU A 89 2.53 4.01 -24.03
C LEU A 89 1.62 3.63 -25.20
N LYS A 90 2.19 3.37 -26.38
CA LYS A 90 1.40 2.90 -27.53
C LYS A 90 0.71 1.58 -27.21
N LYS A 91 1.43 0.65 -26.59
CA LYS A 91 0.92 -0.66 -26.21
C LYS A 91 -0.14 -0.55 -25.11
N ALA A 92 0.07 0.36 -24.17
CA ALA A 92 -0.91 0.64 -23.13
C ALA A 92 -2.24 1.16 -23.71
N GLU A 93 -2.14 2.08 -24.67
CA GLU A 93 -3.28 2.64 -25.39
C GLU A 93 -4.04 1.57 -26.20
N GLU A 94 -3.31 0.66 -26.85
CA GLU A 94 -3.91 -0.48 -27.55
C GLU A 94 -4.71 -1.38 -26.58
N ALA A 95 -4.15 -1.71 -25.41
CA ALA A 95 -4.85 -2.50 -24.39
C ALA A 95 -6.10 -1.81 -23.83
N LEU A 96 -6.03 -0.49 -23.61
CA LEU A 96 -7.19 0.32 -23.21
C LEU A 96 -8.28 0.34 -24.28
N ASN A 97 -7.91 0.42 -25.56
CA ASN A 97 -8.85 0.37 -26.67
C ASN A 97 -9.51 -1.00 -26.78
N ARG A 98 -8.78 -2.10 -26.56
CA ARG A 98 -9.39 -3.44 -26.48
C ARG A 98 -10.41 -3.55 -25.35
N LEU A 99 -10.14 -2.97 -24.18
CA LEU A 99 -11.14 -2.92 -23.09
C LEU A 99 -12.37 -2.07 -23.47
N ASP A 100 -12.19 -1.02 -24.24
CA ASP A 100 -13.29 -0.17 -24.72
C ASP A 100 -14.13 -0.89 -25.79
N GLU A 101 -13.49 -1.63 -26.70
CA GLU A 101 -14.15 -2.51 -27.69
C GLU A 101 -15.03 -3.59 -27.02
N LEU A 102 -14.63 -4.05 -25.83
CA LEU A 102 -15.43 -4.96 -24.99
C LEU A 102 -16.53 -4.24 -24.19
N GLY A 103 -16.62 -2.91 -24.26
CA GLY A 103 -17.56 -2.10 -23.49
C GLY A 103 -17.27 -2.08 -21.99
N LEU A 104 -16.03 -2.35 -21.59
CA LEU A 104 -15.62 -2.50 -20.19
C LEU A 104 -14.91 -1.24 -19.65
N LEU A 105 -14.27 -0.45 -20.51
CA LEU A 105 -13.41 0.64 -20.06
C LEU A 105 -14.14 1.66 -19.17
N ASN A 106 -15.33 2.10 -19.57
CA ASN A 106 -16.13 3.11 -18.85
C ASN A 106 -17.27 2.53 -18.02
N ARG A 107 -17.36 1.21 -17.92
CA ARG A 107 -18.45 0.51 -17.24
C ARG A 107 -18.05 0.17 -15.80
N TYR A 108 -18.98 0.40 -14.87
CA TYR A 108 -18.76 0.06 -13.46
C TYR A 108 -19.20 -1.39 -13.16
N TYR A 109 -20.42 -1.76 -13.57
CA TYR A 109 -21.00 -3.08 -13.37
C TYR A 109 -21.08 -3.86 -14.68
N LEU A 110 -20.53 -5.07 -14.69
CA LEU A 110 -20.66 -6.03 -15.78
C LEU A 110 -22.05 -6.70 -15.77
N SER A 111 -22.55 -7.00 -14.57
CA SER A 111 -23.88 -7.52 -14.28
C SER A 111 -24.39 -6.94 -12.95
N GLU A 112 -25.61 -7.27 -12.52
CA GLU A 112 -26.22 -6.73 -11.29
C GLU A 112 -25.34 -6.88 -10.04
N ASN A 113 -24.49 -7.90 -9.98
CA ASN A 113 -23.70 -8.23 -8.79
C ASN A 113 -22.18 -8.26 -9.02
N ILE A 114 -21.71 -8.03 -10.25
CA ILE A 114 -20.29 -8.20 -10.59
C ILE A 114 -19.76 -6.91 -11.19
N SER A 115 -18.77 -6.32 -10.52
CA SER A 115 -18.11 -5.12 -11.03
C SER A 115 -17.14 -5.49 -12.17
N VAL A 116 -16.88 -4.54 -13.07
CA VAL A 116 -15.85 -4.74 -14.11
C VAL A 116 -14.47 -4.92 -13.50
N SER A 117 -14.20 -4.25 -12.38
CA SER A 117 -12.95 -4.39 -11.61
C SER A 117 -12.76 -5.85 -11.16
N GLU A 118 -13.75 -6.40 -10.46
CA GLU A 118 -13.76 -7.79 -9.97
C GLU A 118 -13.65 -8.80 -11.12
N ALA A 119 -14.32 -8.54 -12.25
CA ALA A 119 -14.24 -9.38 -13.44
C ALA A 119 -12.81 -9.43 -14.01
N ILE A 120 -12.15 -8.27 -14.13
CA ILE A 120 -10.76 -8.19 -14.61
C ILE A 120 -9.80 -8.87 -13.63
N GLU A 121 -9.96 -8.62 -12.32
CA GLU A 121 -9.13 -9.26 -11.29
C GLU A 121 -9.28 -10.79 -11.32
N THR A 122 -10.51 -11.29 -11.43
CA THR A 122 -10.79 -12.72 -11.55
C THR A 122 -10.12 -13.32 -12.77
N ALA A 123 -10.24 -12.69 -13.94
CA ALA A 123 -9.62 -13.18 -15.17
C ALA A 123 -8.07 -13.19 -15.08
N LEU A 124 -7.47 -12.15 -14.48
CA LEU A 124 -6.02 -12.08 -14.24
C LEU A 124 -5.57 -13.16 -13.24
N PHE A 125 -6.34 -13.37 -12.18
CA PHE A 125 -6.06 -14.37 -11.15
C PHE A 125 -6.12 -15.79 -11.73
N ASP A 126 -7.19 -16.12 -12.46
CA ASP A 126 -7.39 -17.44 -13.06
C ASP A 126 -6.31 -17.80 -14.08
N GLN A 127 -5.69 -16.81 -14.72
CA GLN A 127 -4.57 -16.98 -15.66
C GLN A 127 -3.19 -16.91 -14.98
N GLY A 128 -3.12 -16.84 -13.64
CA GLY A 128 -1.87 -16.83 -12.88
C GLY A 128 -1.07 -15.52 -12.97
N VAL A 129 -1.68 -14.45 -13.45
CA VAL A 129 -1.00 -13.16 -13.66
C VAL A 129 -0.71 -12.47 -12.33
N ILE A 130 -1.61 -12.59 -11.35
CA ILE A 130 -1.41 -12.02 -10.01
C ILE A 130 -0.21 -12.67 -9.32
N ASP A 131 -0.09 -13.99 -9.38
CA ASP A 131 1.07 -14.71 -8.83
C ASP A 131 2.38 -14.27 -9.50
N LEU A 132 2.37 -14.11 -10.82
CA LEU A 132 3.52 -13.60 -11.58
C LEU A 132 3.94 -12.20 -11.11
N PHE A 133 2.98 -11.31 -10.85
CA PHE A 133 3.26 -9.97 -10.33
C PHE A 133 3.82 -10.01 -8.91
N THR A 134 3.24 -10.82 -8.03
CA THR A 134 3.74 -11.03 -6.66
C THR A 134 5.16 -11.56 -6.66
N GLU A 135 5.46 -12.61 -7.43
CA GLU A 135 6.79 -13.20 -7.51
C GLU A 135 7.84 -12.21 -8.07
N LYS A 136 7.45 -11.37 -9.03
CA LYS A 136 8.32 -10.31 -9.55
C LYS A 136 8.59 -9.24 -8.50
N LEU A 137 7.56 -8.78 -7.80
CA LEU A 137 7.69 -7.82 -6.70
C LEU A 137 8.66 -8.36 -5.63
N VAL A 138 8.42 -9.57 -5.15
CA VAL A 138 9.27 -10.23 -4.14
C VAL A 138 10.72 -10.35 -4.60
N ARG A 139 10.95 -10.76 -5.86
CA ARG A 139 12.30 -10.80 -6.43
C ARG A 139 12.96 -9.43 -6.45
N SER A 140 12.26 -8.41 -6.94
CA SER A 140 12.76 -7.04 -7.02
C SER A 140 13.12 -6.46 -5.65
N ILE A 141 12.33 -6.76 -4.60
CA ILE A 141 12.65 -6.35 -3.22
C ILE A 141 13.94 -7.04 -2.75
N LYS A 142 14.01 -8.36 -2.90
CA LYS A 142 15.15 -9.16 -2.42
C LYS A 142 16.47 -8.81 -3.11
N SER A 143 16.43 -8.53 -4.41
CA SER A 143 17.61 -8.12 -5.19
C SER A 143 17.84 -6.61 -5.23
N GLY A 144 16.95 -5.83 -4.59
CA GLY A 144 16.96 -4.38 -4.61
C GLY A 144 18.11 -3.76 -3.81
N SER A 145 18.25 -2.44 -3.95
CA SER A 145 19.17 -1.65 -3.13
C SER A 145 18.76 -1.68 -1.66
N ARG A 146 19.69 -1.29 -0.79
CA ARG A 146 19.39 -1.16 0.64
C ARG A 146 18.33 -0.08 0.89
N GLU A 147 18.42 1.02 0.16
CA GLU A 147 17.44 2.10 0.24
C GLU A 147 16.04 1.64 -0.20
N LEU A 148 15.93 0.83 -1.26
CA LEU A 148 14.65 0.26 -1.69
C LEU A 148 14.05 -0.65 -0.60
N GLN A 149 14.86 -1.52 -0.03
CA GLN A 149 14.46 -2.42 1.06
C GLN A 149 13.98 -1.66 2.30
N ASP A 150 14.72 -0.63 2.71
CA ASP A 150 14.33 0.24 3.82
C ASP A 150 13.04 1.00 3.50
N ALA A 151 12.86 1.46 2.25
CA ALA A 151 11.63 2.10 1.80
C ALA A 151 10.43 1.14 1.82
N VAL A 152 10.59 -0.10 1.35
CA VAL A 152 9.53 -1.13 1.42
C VAL A 152 9.13 -1.39 2.87
N TRP A 153 10.11 -1.45 3.79
CA TRP A 153 9.81 -1.59 5.22
C TRP A 153 9.06 -0.36 5.75
N ILE A 154 9.43 0.87 5.39
CA ILE A 154 8.68 2.07 5.80
C ILE A 154 7.23 2.01 5.28
N ILE A 155 7.02 1.61 4.02
CA ILE A 155 5.67 1.44 3.45
C ILE A 155 4.86 0.40 4.22
N SER A 156 5.47 -0.70 4.69
CA SER A 156 4.74 -1.73 5.44
C SER A 156 4.21 -1.25 6.80
N GLN A 157 4.68 -0.11 7.29
CA GLN A 157 4.20 0.51 8.53
C GLN A 157 2.96 1.39 8.33
N TYR A 158 2.51 1.63 7.08
CA TYR A 158 1.25 2.30 6.82
C TYR A 158 0.09 1.29 6.91
N GLU A 159 -0.90 1.59 7.75
CA GLU A 159 -2.07 0.72 7.98
C GLU A 159 -3.14 0.81 6.87
N SER A 160 -2.89 1.59 5.81
CA SER A 160 -3.84 1.88 4.73
C SER A 160 -3.22 1.57 3.38
N ASN A 161 -4.01 0.98 2.48
CA ASN A 161 -3.63 0.82 1.07
C ASN A 161 -3.76 2.13 0.26
N HIS A 162 -4.17 3.22 0.91
CA HIS A 162 -4.28 4.56 0.37
C HIS A 162 -3.37 5.48 1.20
N ILE A 163 -2.25 5.91 0.63
CA ILE A 163 -1.25 6.75 1.29
C ILE A 163 -1.18 8.09 0.56
N VAL A 164 -1.43 9.20 1.25
CA VAL A 164 -1.41 10.53 0.62
C VAL A 164 0.03 10.93 0.27
N GLU A 165 0.23 11.45 -0.94
CA GLU A 165 1.56 11.71 -1.51
C GLU A 165 2.39 12.65 -0.63
N ASP A 166 1.80 13.73 -0.12
CA ASP A 166 2.48 14.73 0.70
C ASP A 166 3.09 14.14 1.99
N GLY A 167 2.34 13.27 2.68
CA GLY A 167 2.80 12.62 3.92
C GLY A 167 3.92 11.62 3.66
N LEU A 168 3.77 10.80 2.60
CA LEU A 168 4.80 9.86 2.20
C LEU A 168 6.08 10.57 1.77
N LEU A 169 5.96 11.61 0.94
CA LEU A 169 7.09 12.39 0.47
C LEU A 169 7.83 13.03 1.65
N ARG A 170 7.12 13.61 2.61
CA ARG A 170 7.72 14.18 3.82
C ARG A 170 8.51 13.14 4.62
N THR A 171 7.94 11.95 4.80
CA THR A 171 8.63 10.83 5.47
C THR A 171 9.89 10.43 4.69
N PHE A 172 9.80 10.33 3.37
CA PHE A 172 10.91 9.88 2.53
C PHE A 172 12.01 10.93 2.38
N GLU A 173 11.67 12.22 2.37
CA GLU A 173 12.66 13.31 2.39
C GLU A 173 13.47 13.29 3.68
N LEU A 174 12.83 13.00 4.82
CA LEU A 174 13.53 12.85 6.09
C LEU A 174 14.39 11.59 6.16
N ALA A 175 13.94 10.48 5.57
CA ALA A 175 14.66 9.21 5.56
C ALA A 175 15.83 9.19 4.54
N PHE A 176 15.60 9.70 3.34
CA PHE A 176 16.45 9.49 2.17
C PHE A 176 16.98 10.78 1.53
N GLY A 177 16.59 11.95 2.04
CA GLY A 177 17.00 13.24 1.50
C GLY A 177 16.58 13.43 0.05
N GLU A 178 17.51 13.88 -0.79
CA GLU A 178 17.28 14.16 -2.22
C GLU A 178 16.82 12.93 -3.03
N LYS A 179 17.11 11.71 -2.53
CA LYS A 179 16.70 10.46 -3.21
C LYS A 179 15.22 10.11 -3.01
N ALA A 180 14.48 10.82 -2.16
CA ALA A 180 13.09 10.50 -1.80
C ALA A 180 12.19 10.20 -3.02
N LYS A 181 12.17 11.11 -4.01
CA LYS A 181 11.35 10.96 -5.21
C LYS A 181 11.80 9.80 -6.09
N VAL A 182 13.12 9.62 -6.23
CA VAL A 182 13.70 8.52 -7.02
C VAL A 182 13.31 7.16 -6.44
N ILE A 183 13.34 7.03 -5.11
CA ILE A 183 12.93 5.81 -4.41
C ILE A 183 11.43 5.58 -4.58
N ILE A 184 10.59 6.61 -4.47
CA ILE A 184 9.13 6.46 -4.73
C ILE A 184 8.88 5.98 -6.16
N GLU A 185 9.57 6.53 -7.16
CA GLU A 185 9.47 6.06 -8.54
C GLU A 185 9.96 4.62 -8.70
N GLU A 186 10.97 4.19 -7.94
CA GLU A 186 11.44 2.80 -7.92
C GLU A 186 10.37 1.86 -7.32
N LEU A 187 9.72 2.25 -6.22
CA LEU A 187 8.58 1.51 -5.64
C LEU A 187 7.42 1.39 -6.64
N MET A 188 7.16 2.43 -7.44
CA MET A 188 6.19 2.37 -8.53
C MET A 188 6.64 1.41 -9.63
N ARG A 189 7.92 1.47 -10.03
CA ARG A 189 8.48 0.66 -11.11
C ARG A 189 8.41 -0.85 -10.82
N ILE A 190 8.65 -1.24 -9.57
CA ILE A 190 8.52 -2.65 -9.16
C ILE A 190 7.06 -3.08 -8.95
N GLY A 191 6.11 -2.16 -9.07
CA GLY A 191 4.68 -2.40 -8.90
C GLY A 191 4.25 -2.51 -7.45
N LEU A 192 4.96 -1.90 -6.49
CA LEU A 192 4.51 -1.81 -5.10
C LEU A 192 3.46 -0.71 -4.92
N LEU A 193 3.61 0.42 -5.63
CA LEU A 193 2.75 1.59 -5.52
C LEU A 193 2.19 1.99 -6.88
N TYR A 194 0.92 2.38 -6.93
CA TYR A 194 0.31 3.05 -8.08
C TYR A 194 -0.10 4.46 -7.69
N ARG A 195 0.33 5.46 -8.45
CA ARG A 195 -0.06 6.85 -8.21
C ARG A 195 -1.46 7.09 -8.78
N ASP A 196 -2.31 7.77 -8.03
CA ASP A 196 -3.65 8.15 -8.47
C ASP A 196 -4.02 9.55 -7.96
N LEU A 197 -5.12 10.10 -8.48
CA LEU A 197 -5.66 11.39 -8.10
C LEU A 197 -7.05 11.19 -7.51
N TYR A 198 -7.19 11.53 -6.24
CA TYR A 198 -8.52 11.67 -5.65
C TYR A 198 -9.06 13.04 -6.01
N ASP A 199 -10.17 13.08 -6.76
CA ASP A 199 -10.85 14.33 -7.07
C ASP A 199 -12.36 14.24 -6.77
N SER A 200 -12.81 15.19 -5.96
CA SER A 200 -14.19 15.32 -5.53
C SER A 200 -14.49 16.81 -5.31
N ARG A 201 -15.78 17.14 -5.09
CA ARG A 201 -16.14 18.52 -4.74
C ARG A 201 -15.38 19.05 -3.52
N ALA A 202 -15.06 18.19 -2.56
CA ALA A 202 -14.51 18.57 -1.27
C ALA A 202 -12.98 18.49 -1.20
N TYR A 203 -12.37 17.65 -2.03
CA TYR A 203 -10.95 17.35 -1.96
C TYR A 203 -10.40 17.10 -3.37
N THR A 204 -9.17 17.55 -3.59
CA THR A 204 -8.36 17.21 -4.77
C THR A 204 -6.94 16.99 -4.29
N TYR A 205 -6.42 15.77 -4.37
CA TYR A 205 -5.06 15.43 -3.92
C TYR A 205 -4.54 14.14 -4.55
N TYR A 206 -3.22 14.03 -4.67
CA TYR A 206 -2.57 12.81 -5.14
C TYR A 206 -2.34 11.84 -4.00
N TYR A 207 -2.41 10.56 -4.32
CA TYR A 207 -2.14 9.48 -3.38
C TYR A 207 -1.48 8.30 -4.09
N TYR A 208 -0.85 7.44 -3.31
CA TYR A 208 -0.38 6.13 -3.74
C TYR A 208 -1.34 5.06 -3.25
N ARG A 209 -1.77 4.22 -4.17
CA ARG A 209 -2.52 2.99 -3.91
C ARG A 209 -1.55 1.83 -3.84
N ILE A 210 -1.67 1.00 -2.81
CA ILE A 210 -1.00 -0.30 -2.74
C ILE A 210 -1.97 -1.35 -3.31
N PRO A 211 -1.64 -2.07 -4.39
CA PRO A 211 -2.50 -3.14 -4.90
C PRO A 211 -2.54 -4.32 -3.92
N ASP A 212 -3.62 -5.09 -3.93
CA ASP A 212 -3.86 -6.14 -2.93
C ASP A 212 -2.75 -7.19 -2.87
N TYR A 213 -2.19 -7.59 -4.02
CA TYR A 213 -1.05 -8.52 -4.06
C TYR A 213 0.21 -7.97 -3.37
N ALA A 214 0.39 -6.64 -3.38
CA ALA A 214 1.50 -5.98 -2.71
C ALA A 214 1.22 -5.83 -1.21
N MET A 215 -0.03 -5.67 -0.79
CA MET A 215 -0.40 -5.64 0.63
C MET A 215 -0.02 -6.94 1.34
N ASP A 216 -0.29 -8.10 0.73
CA ASP A 216 0.14 -9.38 1.29
C ASP A 216 1.66 -9.47 1.42
N THR A 217 2.39 -8.98 0.41
CA THR A 217 3.86 -8.91 0.45
C THR A 217 4.36 -7.99 1.56
N LEU A 218 3.71 -6.84 1.79
CA LEU A 218 4.09 -5.90 2.86
C LEU A 218 3.83 -6.47 4.25
N ARG A 219 2.74 -7.23 4.44
CA ARG A 219 2.50 -7.96 5.68
C ARG A 219 3.61 -8.97 5.95
N ASP A 220 4.03 -9.71 4.93
CA ASP A 220 5.14 -10.66 5.06
C ASP A 220 6.47 -9.95 5.35
N VAL A 221 6.73 -8.79 4.73
CA VAL A 221 7.91 -7.95 5.05
C VAL A 221 7.87 -7.47 6.49
N HIS A 222 6.70 -7.06 6.98
CA HIS A 222 6.51 -6.60 8.35
C HIS A 222 6.76 -7.72 9.36
N GLU A 223 6.19 -8.91 9.14
CA GLU A 223 6.31 -10.05 10.06
C GLU A 223 7.69 -10.74 9.97
N ARG A 224 8.26 -10.83 8.77
CA ARG A 224 9.44 -11.66 8.45
C ARG A 224 10.43 -10.89 7.56
N PRO A 225 10.95 -9.73 8.00
CA PRO A 225 11.79 -8.84 7.16
C PRO A 225 13.06 -9.53 6.66
N PHE A 226 13.63 -10.47 7.42
CA PHE A 226 14.81 -11.23 7.02
C PHE A 226 14.60 -12.07 5.76
N GLU A 227 13.38 -12.56 5.49
CA GLU A 227 13.07 -13.30 4.26
C GLU A 227 13.19 -12.42 3.02
N TYR A 228 13.16 -11.10 3.20
CA TYR A 228 13.27 -10.07 2.18
C TYR A 228 14.65 -9.39 2.17
N ASN A 229 15.65 -9.98 2.82
CA ASN A 229 16.99 -9.42 3.01
C ASN A 229 17.03 -8.11 3.84
N ILE A 230 16.00 -7.87 4.66
CA ILE A 230 15.91 -6.72 5.57
C ILE A 230 16.34 -7.15 6.98
N TYR A 231 17.66 -7.15 7.25
CA TYR A 231 18.22 -7.77 8.46
C TYR A 231 18.23 -6.90 9.73
N ASP A 232 18.24 -5.57 9.62
CA ASP A 232 18.35 -4.64 10.76
C ASP A 232 16.99 -4.18 11.32
N LYS A 233 15.91 -4.29 10.54
CA LYS A 233 14.57 -3.80 10.93
C LYS A 233 13.72 -4.81 11.70
N GLY A 234 14.35 -5.84 12.27
CA GLY A 234 13.65 -6.80 13.13
C GLY A 234 13.07 -6.13 14.38
N TYR A 235 11.91 -6.59 14.84
CA TYR A 235 11.19 -6.05 15.98
C TYR A 235 12.06 -5.91 17.25
N GLU A 236 12.91 -6.89 17.54
CA GLU A 236 13.79 -6.86 18.72
C GLU A 236 14.83 -5.72 18.68
N ASN A 237 15.34 -5.38 17.49
CA ASN A 237 16.26 -4.24 17.34
C ASN A 237 15.53 -2.92 17.61
N LEU A 238 14.31 -2.77 17.09
CA LEU A 238 13.48 -1.60 17.35
C LEU A 238 13.12 -1.51 18.84
N LYS A 239 12.75 -2.62 19.48
CA LYS A 239 12.44 -2.67 20.92
C LYS A 239 13.63 -2.25 21.77
N ARG A 240 14.84 -2.72 21.46
CA ARG A 240 16.06 -2.25 22.13
C ARG A 240 16.26 -0.75 21.95
N ARG A 241 16.10 -0.24 20.73
CA ARG A 241 16.22 1.20 20.43
C ARG A 241 15.21 2.04 21.19
N ILE A 242 13.94 1.62 21.24
CA ILE A 242 12.91 2.28 22.04
C ILE A 242 13.29 2.30 23.52
N ARG A 243 13.84 1.20 24.04
CA ARG A 243 14.32 1.14 25.43
C ARG A 243 15.41 2.17 25.71
N GLU A 244 16.37 2.33 24.80
CA GLU A 244 17.44 3.33 24.89
C GLU A 244 16.87 4.76 24.79
N LEU A 245 16.02 5.03 23.80
CA LEU A 245 15.36 6.33 23.62
C LEU A 245 14.53 6.73 24.84
N LEU A 246 13.89 5.77 25.51
CA LEU A 246 13.11 6.04 26.72
C LEU A 246 13.96 6.50 27.92
N GLU A 247 15.29 6.39 27.88
CA GLU A 247 16.18 7.01 28.88
C GLU A 247 16.39 8.51 28.61
N ASP A 248 16.29 8.94 27.35
CA ASP A 248 16.44 10.33 26.93
C ASP A 248 15.24 11.20 27.36
N LYS A 249 15.54 12.30 28.06
CA LYS A 249 14.55 13.30 28.47
C LYS A 249 13.88 13.98 27.28
N VAL A 250 14.62 14.21 26.19
CA VAL A 250 14.11 14.90 24.99
C VAL A 250 13.11 13.98 24.27
N PHE A 251 13.42 12.69 24.11
CA PHE A 251 12.48 11.74 23.53
C PHE A 251 11.20 11.59 24.37
N ARG A 252 11.28 11.54 25.70
CA ARG A 252 10.08 11.58 26.55
C ARG A 252 9.27 12.86 26.34
N GLY A 253 9.93 14.00 26.21
CA GLY A 253 9.30 15.27 25.85
C GLY A 253 8.65 15.28 24.46
N PHE A 254 9.23 14.56 23.49
CA PHE A 254 8.64 14.31 22.19
C PHE A 254 7.39 13.45 22.28
N LEU A 255 7.39 12.37 23.06
CA LEU A 255 6.20 11.55 23.30
C LEU A 255 5.07 12.36 23.95
N GLU A 256 5.39 13.25 24.90
CA GLU A 256 4.41 14.20 25.46
C GLU A 256 3.84 15.12 24.38
N TRP A 257 4.71 15.71 23.54
CA TRP A 257 4.28 16.57 22.43
C TRP A 257 3.39 15.81 21.43
N LEU A 258 3.72 14.55 21.15
CA LEU A 258 2.99 13.65 20.25
C LEU A 258 1.64 13.21 20.83
N GLY A 259 1.35 13.44 22.11
CA GLY A 259 0.18 12.87 22.76
C GLY A 259 0.26 11.34 22.90
N GLY A 260 1.47 10.81 23.06
CA GLY A 260 1.77 9.40 23.29
C GLY A 260 1.91 8.55 22.02
N ARG A 261 1.08 8.78 20.98
CA ARG A 261 1.09 7.95 19.76
C ARG A 261 0.96 8.71 18.44
N ILE A 262 0.14 9.76 18.41
CA ILE A 262 -0.26 10.45 17.18
C ILE A 262 -0.60 11.90 17.46
N LYS A 263 -0.12 12.80 16.60
CA LYS A 263 -0.46 14.22 16.64
C LYS A 263 -0.80 14.73 15.25
N TYR A 264 -1.89 15.47 15.17
CA TYR A 264 -2.31 16.22 13.99
C TYR A 264 -1.82 17.65 14.13
N VAL A 265 -1.12 18.14 13.11
CA VAL A 265 -0.58 19.50 13.06
C VAL A 265 -1.06 20.14 11.78
N GLU A 266 -1.84 21.21 11.89
CA GLU A 266 -2.24 22.02 10.73
C GLU A 266 -0.97 22.41 9.95
N ALA A 267 -0.93 22.16 8.64
CA ALA A 267 0.29 22.26 7.85
C ALA A 267 0.91 23.67 7.90
N PHE A 268 0.09 24.72 8.00
CA PHE A 268 0.55 26.10 8.12
C PHE A 268 1.07 26.48 9.52
N ARG A 269 0.95 25.58 10.51
CA ARG A 269 1.43 25.76 11.90
C ARG A 269 2.64 24.89 12.24
N GLU A 270 3.16 24.08 11.32
CA GLU A 270 4.31 23.19 11.59
C GLU A 270 5.51 23.96 12.14
N GLU A 271 5.88 25.09 11.52
CA GLU A 271 6.98 25.95 11.99
C GLU A 271 6.74 26.56 13.39
N GLU A 272 5.48 26.82 13.74
CA GLU A 272 5.13 27.32 15.08
C GLU A 272 5.31 26.21 16.12
N GLU A 273 4.83 25.00 15.83
CA GLU A 273 4.99 23.83 16.69
C GLU A 273 6.46 23.45 16.87
N ALA A 274 7.25 23.49 15.79
CA ALA A 274 8.70 23.26 15.81
C ALA A 274 9.41 24.26 16.73
N ARG A 275 9.08 25.56 16.63
CA ARG A 275 9.63 26.60 17.51
C ARG A 275 9.25 26.40 18.98
N LYS A 276 7.99 26.08 19.27
CA LYS A 276 7.55 25.78 20.66
C LYS A 276 8.29 24.58 21.24
N PHE A 277 8.47 23.53 20.43
CA PHE A 277 9.22 22.35 20.84
C PHE A 277 10.67 22.69 21.15
N GLN A 278 11.34 23.42 20.26
CA GLN A 278 12.74 23.83 20.45
C GLN A 278 12.90 24.74 21.67
N GLN A 279 11.98 25.68 21.91
CA GLN A 279 12.00 26.53 23.11
C GLN A 279 11.85 25.74 24.41
N LYS A 280 11.03 24.67 24.41
CA LYS A 280 10.78 23.85 25.59
C LYS A 280 11.93 22.88 25.90
N TYR A 281 12.51 22.27 24.86
CA TYR A 281 13.46 21.15 25.02
C TYR A 281 14.89 21.47 24.60
N GLY A 282 15.15 22.63 24.00
CA GLY A 282 16.49 23.05 23.59
C GLY A 282 17.09 22.29 22.41
N VAL A 283 16.29 21.46 21.71
CA VAL A 283 16.70 20.63 20.58
C VAL A 283 15.86 20.96 19.35
N SER A 284 16.46 20.90 18.16
CA SER A 284 15.76 21.12 16.90
C SER A 284 14.67 20.06 16.70
N PHE A 285 13.45 20.52 16.41
CA PHE A 285 12.33 19.64 16.10
C PHE A 285 12.61 18.81 14.84
N ASP A 286 13.15 19.44 13.79
CA ASP A 286 13.42 18.77 12.51
C ASP A 286 14.52 17.71 12.65
N GLU A 287 15.55 17.97 13.45
CA GLU A 287 16.59 16.97 13.73
C GLU A 287 16.03 15.77 14.48
N MET A 288 15.19 16.03 15.50
CA MET A 288 14.52 14.99 16.27
C MET A 288 13.62 14.13 15.38
N VAL A 289 12.74 14.76 14.59
CA VAL A 289 11.82 14.07 13.69
C VAL A 289 12.58 13.31 12.60
N SER A 290 13.61 13.92 11.99
CA SER A 290 14.46 13.23 11.01
C SER A 290 15.12 12.00 11.61
N GLN A 291 15.66 12.10 12.82
CA GLN A 291 16.30 10.99 13.49
C GLN A 291 15.29 9.87 13.80
N LEU A 292 14.10 10.20 14.31
CA LEU A 292 13.06 9.20 14.60
C LEU A 292 12.53 8.49 13.34
N VAL A 293 12.44 9.20 12.21
CA VAL A 293 12.07 8.61 10.91
C VAL A 293 13.18 7.65 10.43
N LYS A 294 14.44 8.11 10.44
CA LYS A 294 15.60 7.25 10.11
C LYS A 294 15.73 6.07 11.06
N ASP A 295 15.29 6.24 12.29
CA ASP A 295 15.29 5.21 13.30
C ASP A 295 14.09 4.26 13.26
N HIS A 296 13.18 4.46 12.29
CA HIS A 296 12.01 3.62 12.07
C HIS A 296 10.95 3.68 13.19
N VAL A 297 11.05 4.73 14.01
CA VAL A 297 10.15 4.97 15.15
C VAL A 297 8.93 5.76 14.73
N LEU A 298 9.08 6.67 13.76
CA LEU A 298 8.08 7.64 13.36
C LEU A 298 7.83 7.58 11.85
N ILE A 299 6.57 7.71 11.45
CA ILE A 299 6.17 8.00 10.07
C ILE A 299 5.25 9.22 10.06
N ILE A 300 5.22 9.93 8.93
CA ILE A 300 4.38 11.10 8.72
C ILE A 300 3.34 10.76 7.65
N ASP A 301 2.10 11.09 7.95
CA ASP A 301 0.97 10.99 7.03
C ASP A 301 0.37 12.37 6.78
N TYR A 302 -0.64 12.46 5.92
CA TYR A 302 -1.22 13.75 5.56
C TYR A 302 -2.74 13.67 5.41
N SER A 303 -3.42 14.65 6.01
CA SER A 303 -4.84 14.91 5.84
C SER A 303 -5.01 16.09 4.88
N PRO A 304 -5.53 15.89 3.65
CA PRO A 304 -5.69 16.96 2.68
C PRO A 304 -6.66 18.05 3.12
N HIS A 305 -6.41 19.28 2.67
CA HIS A 305 -7.32 20.39 2.88
C HIS A 305 -8.71 20.07 2.31
N ARG A 306 -9.75 20.27 3.13
CA ARG A 306 -11.14 20.15 2.72
C ARG A 306 -11.67 21.50 2.26
N ARG A 307 -12.11 21.58 1.01
CA ARG A 307 -12.88 22.73 0.49
C ARG A 307 -14.26 22.81 1.14
N ARG A 308 -14.80 24.01 1.27
CA ARG A 308 -16.18 24.21 1.70
C ARG A 308 -17.13 23.64 0.63
N VAL A 309 -17.99 22.71 1.02
CA VAL A 309 -18.98 22.09 0.11
C VAL A 309 -20.34 22.01 0.80
N GLY A 310 -21.33 22.67 0.23
CA GLY A 310 -22.66 22.79 0.83
C GLY A 310 -22.59 23.37 2.25
N ARG A 311 -23.12 22.63 3.22
CA ARG A 311 -23.10 23.02 4.65
C ARG A 311 -21.79 22.66 5.37
N ARG A 312 -20.90 21.86 4.77
CA ARG A 312 -19.63 21.46 5.40
C ARG A 312 -18.63 22.61 5.34
N LYS A 313 -18.03 22.94 6.49
CA LYS A 313 -16.98 23.97 6.58
C LYS A 313 -15.68 23.48 5.92
N SER A 314 -14.89 24.43 5.43
CA SER A 314 -13.50 24.15 5.06
C SER A 314 -12.71 23.65 6.27
N TRP A 315 -11.68 22.85 6.02
CA TRP A 315 -10.76 22.35 7.04
C TRP A 315 -9.33 22.46 6.49
N PRO A 316 -8.36 22.99 7.25
CA PRO A 316 -6.97 23.08 6.78
C PRO A 316 -6.39 21.69 6.52
N ALA A 317 -5.31 21.63 5.74
CA ALA A 317 -4.53 20.40 5.66
C ALA A 317 -3.75 20.18 6.96
N GLU A 318 -3.47 18.92 7.29
CA GLU A 318 -2.74 18.54 8.50
C GLU A 318 -1.66 17.50 8.19
N TYR A 319 -0.45 17.71 8.73
CA TYR A 319 0.52 16.62 8.88
C TYR A 319 0.13 15.78 10.09
N ILE A 320 0.28 14.47 9.94
CA ILE A 320 -0.06 13.49 10.97
C ILE A 320 1.23 12.78 11.36
N TYR A 321 1.82 13.17 12.48
CA TYR A 321 2.99 12.48 13.04
C TYR A 321 2.48 11.30 13.85
N LYS A 322 2.95 10.09 13.53
CA LYS A 322 2.52 8.87 14.22
C LYS A 322 3.69 7.93 14.45
N LEU A 323 3.73 7.30 15.62
CA LEU A 323 4.63 6.17 15.85
C LEU A 323 4.30 5.06 14.84
N THR A 324 5.32 4.37 14.34
CA THR A 324 5.09 3.15 13.56
C THR A 324 4.36 2.12 14.43
N PRO A 325 3.52 1.23 13.86
CA PRO A 325 2.84 0.19 14.63
C PRO A 325 3.80 -0.64 15.50
N ASP A 326 4.97 -1.00 14.97
CA ASP A 326 6.01 -1.72 15.72
C ASP A 326 6.59 -0.88 16.86
N ALA A 327 6.85 0.41 16.64
CA ALA A 327 7.38 1.30 17.67
C ALA A 327 6.35 1.51 18.79
N GLN A 328 5.06 1.62 18.46
CA GLN A 328 4.00 1.72 19.45
C GLN A 328 3.92 0.44 20.30
N LYS A 329 3.99 -0.73 19.67
CA LYS A 329 3.99 -2.01 20.38
C LYS A 329 5.22 -2.14 21.30
N ALA A 330 6.40 -1.84 20.78
CA ALA A 330 7.65 -1.86 21.55
C ALA A 330 7.64 -0.87 22.72
N LEU A 331 7.10 0.34 22.52
CA LEU A 331 6.95 1.36 23.56
C LEU A 331 6.09 0.84 24.71
N MET A 332 4.93 0.24 24.40
CA MET A 332 4.03 -0.31 25.42
C MET A 332 4.69 -1.43 26.22
N GLU A 333 5.40 -2.35 25.56
CA GLU A 333 6.12 -3.43 26.24
C GLU A 333 7.23 -2.88 27.15
N CYS A 334 8.03 -1.92 26.68
CA CYS A 334 9.10 -1.31 27.47
C CYS A 334 8.57 -0.54 28.69
N LEU A 335 7.44 0.18 28.55
CA LEU A 335 6.80 0.87 29.67
C LEU A 335 6.24 -0.11 30.70
N PHE A 336 5.64 -1.22 30.25
CA PHE A 336 5.15 -2.27 31.13
C PHE A 336 6.28 -2.97 31.90
N GLU A 337 7.39 -3.30 31.21
CA GLU A 337 8.60 -3.86 31.83
C GLU A 337 9.15 -2.93 32.94
N ARG A 338 9.16 -1.61 32.70
CA ARG A 338 9.59 -0.61 33.70
C ARG A 338 8.63 -0.54 34.89
N PHE A 339 7.33 -0.53 34.64
CA PHE A 339 6.31 -0.50 35.69
C PHE A 339 6.43 -1.71 36.62
N LEU A 340 6.64 -2.90 36.08
CA LEU A 340 6.84 -4.12 36.87
C LEU A 340 8.10 -4.04 37.74
N LYS A 341 9.19 -3.46 37.24
CA LYS A 341 10.45 -3.30 37.99
C LYS A 341 10.36 -2.30 39.14
N THR A 342 9.49 -1.29 39.04
CA THR A 342 9.32 -0.28 40.11
C THR A 342 8.32 -0.70 41.20
N HIS A 343 7.58 -1.79 40.99
CA HIS A 343 6.56 -2.32 41.92
C HIS A 343 6.88 -3.76 42.39
N GLN A 344 8.12 -4.20 42.19
CA GLN A 344 8.76 -5.32 42.90
C GLN A 344 9.69 -4.75 43.98
#